data_AF-A0A0V1IZR4-F1
#
_entry.id   AF-A0A0V1IZR4-F1
#
_cell.length_a   1.000
_cell.length_b   1.000
_cell.length_c   1.000
_cell.angle_alpha   90.00
_cell.angle_beta   90.00
_cell.angle_gamma   90.00
#
_symmetry.space_group_name_H-M   'P 1'
#
loop_
_entity.id
_entity.type
_entity.pdbx_description
1 polymer ?
#
loop_
_entity_poly.entity_id
_entity_poly.type
_entity_poly.pdbx_seq_one_letter_code
_entity_poly.pdbx_strand_id
1 'polypeptide(L)'
;KFPSESDSKSFLDILNDSLEKSDIGSASNFDYVEKSNYDPSSEFTSFLSSESETKEFMHERSDLWIAKYAKDTDEDKLKAMLGLLLLACVLYSNQLNLCGLYNTDGTGVGIFFSIMSFQRLRFLLHCMRFDDHATRSERKLQGKLTAIRMVFDSFVRNCAENYMHSLYVTIDKVLLSFKGRCPFQMYILTKAAKYGIKIFKLSDSETSYVSKMEMYVGKQNEGSYQMVPQQYSKGFSLHSKSSAII
;
A
#
# COMPACT_ATOMS: atom_id res chain seq x y z
N LYS A 1 -44.87 -27.91 34.20
CA LYS A 1 -43.71 -28.05 35.10
C LYS A 1 -42.47 -27.98 34.22
N PHE A 2 -41.76 -26.85 34.24
CA PHE A 2 -40.48 -26.65 33.54
C PHE A 2 -39.37 -27.44 34.24
N PRO A 3 -38.30 -27.77 33.51
CA PRO A 3 -36.91 -27.58 33.98
C PRO A 3 -36.17 -26.67 32.97
N SER A 4 -35.81 -25.42 33.31
CA SER A 4 -34.57 -24.93 33.97
C SER A 4 -33.26 -25.22 33.20
N GLU A 5 -32.69 -24.14 32.64
CA GLU A 5 -31.25 -23.76 32.43
C GLU A 5 -30.15 -24.81 32.59
N SER A 6 -29.00 -24.81 31.92
CA SER A 6 -28.35 -23.99 30.87
C SER A 6 -26.97 -24.63 30.72
N ASP A 7 -26.47 -24.94 29.52
CA ASP A 7 -25.03 -25.21 29.31
C ASP A 7 -24.70 -25.07 27.81
N SER A 8 -24.79 -23.84 27.31
CA SER A 8 -24.14 -23.48 26.04
C SER A 8 -22.69 -23.10 26.37
N LYS A 9 -21.74 -23.99 26.06
CA LYS A 9 -20.32 -23.65 26.07
C LYS A 9 -20.09 -22.39 25.25
N SER A 10 -19.37 -21.43 25.82
CA SER A 10 -19.07 -20.16 25.17
C SER A 10 -18.17 -20.42 23.96
N PHE A 11 -18.37 -19.67 22.88
CA PHE A 11 -17.52 -19.68 21.69
C PHE A 11 -16.04 -19.36 22.01
N LEU A 12 -15.78 -18.80 23.20
CA LEU A 12 -14.43 -18.54 23.73
C LEU A 12 -13.75 -19.79 24.31
N ASP A 13 -14.51 -20.80 24.76
CA ASP A 13 -13.95 -22.05 25.30
C ASP A 13 -13.41 -22.96 24.17
N ILE A 14 -14.00 -22.85 22.98
CA ILE A 14 -13.55 -23.56 21.76
C ILE A 14 -12.26 -22.93 21.19
N LEU A 15 -12.06 -21.63 21.43
CA LEU A 15 -10.85 -20.91 21.00
C LEU A 15 -9.64 -21.16 21.92
N ASN A 16 -9.89 -21.39 23.22
CA ASN A 16 -8.80 -21.72 24.16
C ASN A 16 -8.29 -23.16 24.00
N ASP A 17 -9.15 -24.12 23.67
CA ASP A 17 -8.73 -25.52 23.45
C ASP A 17 -7.89 -25.72 22.17
N SER A 18 -7.92 -24.75 21.25
CA SER A 18 -7.09 -24.77 20.03
C SER A 18 -5.71 -24.11 20.21
N LEU A 19 -5.42 -23.52 21.37
CA LEU A 19 -4.16 -22.82 21.65
C LEU A 19 -3.14 -23.66 22.44
N GLU A 20 -3.46 -24.90 22.84
CA GLU A 20 -2.53 -25.77 23.58
C GLU A 20 -1.96 -26.96 22.78
N LYS A 21 -2.21 -27.07 21.47
CA LYS A 21 -1.59 -28.11 20.62
C LYS A 21 -1.08 -27.59 19.28
N SER A 22 0.07 -26.94 19.31
CA SER A 22 1.09 -27.08 18.27
C SER A 22 2.47 -26.69 18.81
N ASP A 23 3.21 -27.73 19.21
CA ASP A 23 4.65 -27.89 19.13
C ASP A 23 5.54 -26.66 19.31
N ILE A 24 5.94 -26.45 20.57
CA ILE A 24 7.20 -25.83 20.95
C ILE A 24 8.33 -26.78 20.50
N GLY A 25 8.69 -26.69 19.23
CA GLY A 25 9.88 -27.28 18.63
C GLY A 25 10.90 -26.17 18.35
N SER A 26 11.98 -26.17 19.13
CA SER A 26 13.15 -25.30 19.05
C SER A 26 13.60 -24.94 17.62
N ALA A 27 13.40 -23.68 17.22
CA ALA A 27 14.15 -23.06 16.13
C ALA A 27 15.37 -22.32 16.69
N SER A 28 16.25 -23.06 17.38
CA SER A 28 17.60 -22.60 17.71
C SER A 28 18.56 -23.06 16.60
N ASN A 29 18.71 -22.19 15.60
CA ASN A 29 19.83 -22.02 14.65
C ASN A 29 19.27 -21.50 13.32
N PHE A 30 18.94 -20.21 13.30
CA PHE A 30 19.14 -19.44 12.08
C PHE A 30 20.43 -18.67 12.32
N ASP A 31 21.51 -19.09 11.67
CA ASP A 31 22.74 -18.31 11.59
C ASP A 31 22.40 -17.00 10.88
N TYR A 32 22.04 -15.97 11.66
CA TYR A 32 22.04 -14.60 11.19
C TYR A 32 23.50 -14.25 10.91
N VAL A 33 23.90 -14.39 9.66
CA VAL A 33 25.11 -13.74 9.16
C VAL A 33 24.80 -12.24 9.21
N GLU A 34 25.28 -11.54 10.23
CA GLU A 34 25.42 -10.09 10.19
C GLU A 34 26.28 -9.74 8.96
N LYS A 35 25.62 -9.46 7.84
CA LYS A 35 26.27 -8.74 6.74
C LYS A 35 26.53 -7.33 7.27
N SER A 36 27.77 -7.10 7.69
CA SER A 36 28.25 -5.90 8.38
C SER A 36 28.18 -4.58 7.57
N ASN A 37 27.43 -4.56 6.45
CA ASN A 37 27.19 -3.38 5.59
C ASN A 37 25.80 -3.42 4.92
N TYR A 38 24.79 -4.03 5.55
CA TYR A 38 23.41 -3.99 5.04
C TYR A 38 22.77 -2.66 5.43
N ASP A 39 22.44 -1.84 4.43
CA ASP A 39 21.73 -0.56 4.62
C ASP A 39 20.29 -0.69 4.09
N PRO A 40 19.29 -0.92 4.97
CA PRO A 40 17.88 -1.01 4.59
C PRO A 40 17.35 0.27 3.91
N SER A 41 17.98 1.41 4.18
CA SER A 41 17.55 2.69 3.59
C SER A 41 17.88 2.77 2.10
N SER A 42 18.97 2.13 1.67
CA SER A 42 19.38 2.07 0.28
C SER A 42 18.42 1.22 -0.57
N GLU A 43 17.95 0.07 -0.05
CA GLU A 43 16.95 -0.78 -0.71
C GLU A 43 15.59 -0.07 -0.79
N PHE A 44 15.16 0.58 0.30
CA PHE A 44 13.92 1.34 0.31
C PHE A 44 13.94 2.52 -0.67
N THR A 45 15.09 3.19 -0.80
CA THR A 45 15.26 4.29 -1.76
C THR A 45 15.27 3.77 -3.19
N SER A 46 16.02 2.70 -3.49
CA SER A 46 16.02 2.03 -4.80
C SER A 46 14.61 1.61 -5.23
N PHE A 47 13.82 1.11 -4.28
CA PHE A 47 12.44 0.73 -4.50
C PHE A 47 11.52 1.91 -4.83
N LEU A 48 11.68 3.02 -4.09
CA LEU A 48 10.87 4.23 -4.25
C LEU A 48 11.35 5.20 -5.34
N SER A 49 12.51 4.95 -5.96
CA SER A 49 13.03 5.78 -7.05
C SER A 49 12.09 5.75 -8.26
N SER A 50 11.14 6.68 -8.27
CA SER A 50 10.56 7.29 -9.46
C SER A 50 10.94 8.76 -9.40
N GLU A 51 11.77 9.23 -10.34
CA GLU A 51 11.95 10.65 -10.57
C GLU A 51 10.60 11.24 -11.03
N SER A 52 9.81 11.72 -10.09
CA SER A 52 8.61 12.51 -10.39
C SER A 52 8.94 13.97 -10.14
N GLU A 53 9.35 14.67 -11.21
CA GLU A 53 9.33 16.13 -11.22
C GLU A 53 7.87 16.60 -11.17
N THR A 54 7.42 17.10 -10.02
CA THR A 54 6.13 17.78 -9.90
C THR A 54 6.35 19.24 -9.54
N LYS A 55 6.18 20.14 -10.52
CA LYS A 55 6.08 21.59 -10.31
C LYS A 55 4.61 21.99 -10.08
N GLU A 56 4.41 22.94 -9.17
CA GLU A 56 3.12 23.34 -8.60
C GLU A 56 2.29 24.28 -9.49
N PHE A 57 0.96 24.12 -9.47
CA PHE A 57 -0.01 25.23 -9.56
C PHE A 57 -1.39 24.81 -9.01
N MET A 58 -2.00 25.57 -8.09
CA MET A 58 -3.37 25.35 -7.60
C MET A 58 -4.09 26.69 -7.32
N HIS A 59 -5.39 26.72 -7.61
CA HIS A 59 -6.27 27.89 -7.76
C HIS A 59 -6.93 28.38 -6.44
N GLU A 60 -6.76 29.68 -6.19
CA GLU A 60 -7.59 30.72 -5.53
C GLU A 60 -8.87 30.26 -4.79
N ARG A 61 -8.75 30.05 -3.46
CA ARG A 61 -9.83 30.14 -2.44
C ARG A 61 -9.38 29.73 -1.02
N SER A 62 -8.10 29.42 -0.80
CA SER A 62 -7.58 28.87 0.48
C SER A 62 -6.28 29.54 0.94
N ASP A 63 -6.11 30.81 0.60
CA ASP A 63 -4.78 31.37 0.37
C ASP A 63 -3.99 31.62 1.67
N LEU A 64 -4.66 31.75 2.82
CA LEU A 64 -4.01 31.96 4.12
C LEU A 64 -3.37 30.71 4.74
N TRP A 65 -4.04 29.55 4.68
CA TRP A 65 -3.48 28.29 5.20
C TRP A 65 -2.41 27.74 4.26
N ILE A 66 -2.61 27.90 2.96
CA ILE A 66 -1.61 27.56 1.95
C ILE A 66 -0.39 28.46 2.13
N ALA A 67 -0.51 29.79 2.13
CA ALA A 67 0.66 30.68 2.25
C ALA A 67 1.51 30.43 3.53
N LYS A 68 0.88 30.03 4.65
CA LYS A 68 1.61 29.79 5.91
C LYS A 68 2.43 28.49 5.90
N TYR A 69 1.93 27.44 5.23
CA TYR A 69 2.57 26.12 5.25
C TYR A 69 3.09 25.66 3.88
N ALA A 70 2.89 26.42 2.81
CA ALA A 70 3.43 26.20 1.46
C ALA A 70 4.88 26.69 1.35
N LYS A 71 5.70 26.36 2.35
CA LYS A 71 7.15 26.43 2.16
C LYS A 71 7.56 25.36 1.16
N ASP A 72 8.58 25.67 0.37
CA ASP A 72 9.15 24.71 -0.59
C ASP A 72 9.46 23.37 0.08
N THR A 73 9.11 22.32 -0.66
CA THR A 73 9.22 20.95 -0.19
C THR A 73 10.45 20.34 -0.84
N ASP A 74 11.46 20.09 0.00
CA ASP A 74 12.69 19.42 -0.40
C ASP A 74 12.49 17.90 -0.37
N GLU A 75 13.35 17.18 -1.08
CA GLU A 75 13.38 15.71 -1.08
C GLU A 75 13.50 15.15 0.34
N ASP A 76 14.33 15.76 1.18
CA ASP A 76 14.51 15.35 2.58
C ASP A 76 13.22 15.46 3.40
N LYS A 77 12.39 16.49 3.14
CA LYS A 77 11.11 16.66 3.81
C LYS A 77 10.10 15.60 3.37
N LEU A 78 10.13 15.19 2.10
CA LEU A 78 9.31 14.08 1.60
C LEU A 78 9.76 12.75 2.20
N LYS A 79 11.07 12.47 2.22
CA LYS A 79 11.66 11.29 2.87
C LYS A 79 11.30 11.23 4.36
N ALA A 80 11.44 12.34 5.08
CA ALA A 80 11.06 12.45 6.49
C ALA A 80 9.57 12.17 6.72
N MET A 81 8.70 12.68 5.84
CA MET A 81 7.26 12.42 5.91
C MET A 81 6.94 10.94 5.65
N LEU A 82 7.55 10.32 4.63
CA LEU A 82 7.40 8.88 4.38
C LEU A 82 7.91 8.05 5.56
N GLY A 83 9.04 8.43 6.16
CA GLY A 83 9.57 7.81 7.37
C GLY A 83 8.59 7.88 8.55
N LEU A 84 7.91 9.00 8.75
CA LEU A 84 6.86 9.12 9.76
C LEU A 84 5.65 8.22 9.48
N LEU A 85 5.26 8.05 8.21
CA LEU A 85 4.17 7.14 7.85
C LEU A 85 4.56 5.68 8.11
N LEU A 86 5.80 5.29 7.81
CA LEU A 86 6.32 3.96 8.13
C LEU A 86 6.37 3.74 9.65
N LEU A 87 6.83 4.74 10.40
CA LEU A 87 6.86 4.67 11.86
C LEU A 87 5.43 4.53 12.44
N ALA A 88 4.45 5.24 11.89
CA ALA A 88 3.05 5.09 12.28
C ALA A 88 2.54 3.65 12.05
N CYS A 89 2.97 3.00 10.96
CA CYS A 89 2.66 1.60 10.68
C CYS A 89 3.30 0.65 11.70
N VAL A 90 4.57 0.86 12.05
CA VAL A 90 5.30 0.03 13.04
C VAL A 90 4.66 0.12 14.42
N LEU A 91 4.16 1.30 14.80
CA LEU A 91 3.47 1.50 16.07
C LEU A 91 2.02 0.99 16.08
N TYR A 92 1.55 0.37 14.98
CA TYR A 92 0.16 -0.05 14.79
C TYR A 92 -0.86 1.10 15.00
N SER A 93 -0.41 2.34 14.84
CA SER A 93 -1.20 3.56 15.04
C SER A 93 -1.92 4.01 13.76
N ASN A 94 -1.98 3.15 12.74
CA ASN A 94 -2.60 3.44 11.44
C ASN A 94 -4.13 3.66 11.53
N GLN A 95 -4.76 3.24 12.62
CA GLN A 95 -6.17 3.49 12.91
C GLN A 95 -6.39 4.70 13.86
N LEU A 96 -5.31 5.26 14.42
CA LEU A 96 -5.39 6.45 15.24
C LEU A 96 -5.45 7.68 14.35
N ASN A 97 -6.22 8.68 14.79
CA ASN A 97 -6.15 9.99 14.17
C ASN A 97 -4.72 10.52 14.30
N LEU A 98 -4.19 11.14 13.24
CA LEU A 98 -2.88 11.78 13.28
C LEU A 98 -2.72 12.73 14.48
N CYS A 99 -3.79 13.38 14.93
CA CYS A 99 -3.78 14.21 16.13
C CYS A 99 -3.29 13.45 17.38
N GLY A 100 -3.70 12.19 17.55
CA GLY A 100 -3.32 11.38 18.72
C GLY A 100 -1.81 11.12 18.79
N LEU A 101 -1.15 10.96 17.64
CA LEU A 101 0.30 10.83 17.57
C LEU A 101 1.04 12.12 17.99
N TYR A 102 0.35 13.26 17.86
CA TYR A 102 0.83 14.59 18.20
C TYR A 102 0.17 15.15 19.47
N ASN A 103 -0.29 14.29 20.39
CA ASN A 103 -0.79 14.74 21.68
C ASN A 103 0.36 15.17 22.61
N THR A 104 0.12 16.21 23.41
CA THR A 104 1.07 16.74 24.40
C THR A 104 0.79 16.25 25.83
N ASP A 105 -0.25 15.45 26.02
CA ASP A 105 -0.71 14.90 27.31
C ASP A 105 0.11 13.70 27.80
N GLY A 106 1.25 13.41 27.16
CA GLY A 106 2.10 12.25 27.43
C GLY A 106 1.73 11.00 26.65
N THR A 107 0.62 10.99 25.90
CA THR A 107 0.21 9.85 25.05
C THR A 107 0.76 9.93 23.62
N GLY A 108 1.28 11.08 23.22
CA GLY A 108 1.87 11.29 21.90
C GLY A 108 3.26 10.66 21.73
N VAL A 109 3.69 10.55 20.48
CA VAL A 109 4.99 9.97 20.13
C VAL A 109 5.99 11.09 19.86
N GLY A 110 6.93 11.30 20.79
CA GLY A 110 7.88 12.42 20.73
C GLY A 110 8.63 12.56 19.40
N ILE A 111 8.97 11.43 18.75
CA ILE A 111 9.68 11.39 17.46
C ILE A 111 8.91 12.14 16.37
N PHE A 112 7.57 12.11 16.37
CA PHE A 112 6.76 12.81 15.38
C PHE A 112 6.95 14.32 15.45
N PHE A 113 7.05 14.87 16.66
CA PHE A 113 7.28 16.29 16.88
C PHE A 113 8.68 16.73 16.49
N SER A 114 9.68 15.87 16.72
CA SER A 114 11.07 16.15 16.38
C SER A 114 11.33 16.22 14.88
N ILE A 115 10.59 15.47 14.08
CA ILE A 115 10.80 15.39 12.63
C ILE A 115 10.07 16.53 11.89
N MET A 116 8.76 16.70 12.13
CA MET A 116 8.00 17.80 11.54
C MET A 116 6.73 18.11 12.32
N SER A 117 6.29 19.37 12.26
CA SER A 117 5.04 19.78 12.92
C SER A 117 3.81 19.08 12.32
N PHE A 118 2.82 18.82 13.17
CA PHE A 118 1.52 18.25 12.77
C PHE A 118 0.89 19.00 11.59
N GLN A 119 0.94 20.34 11.63
CA GLN A 119 0.37 21.20 10.60
C GLN A 119 1.08 21.02 9.26
N ARG A 120 2.41 20.88 9.27
CA ARG A 120 3.20 20.64 8.06
C ARG A 120 2.96 19.23 7.50
N LEU A 121 2.96 18.19 8.33
CA LEU A 121 2.63 16.83 7.90
C LEU A 121 1.24 16.77 7.27
N ARG A 122 0.24 17.34 7.93
CA ARG A 122 -1.14 17.41 7.42
C ARG A 122 -1.23 18.18 6.10
N PHE A 123 -0.50 19.30 5.97
CA PHE A 123 -0.43 20.07 4.73
C PHE A 123 0.14 19.24 3.58
N LEU A 124 1.28 18.58 3.79
CA LEU A 124 1.93 17.74 2.78
C LEU A 124 1.03 16.58 2.34
N LEU A 125 0.38 15.89 3.29
CA LEU A 125 -0.55 14.80 2.98
C LEU A 125 -1.75 15.24 2.14
N HIS A 126 -2.25 16.47 2.34
CA HIS A 126 -3.36 17.00 1.53
C HIS A 126 -2.92 17.44 0.12
N CYS A 127 -1.72 18.00 0.01
CA CYS A 127 -1.20 18.55 -1.24
C CYS A 127 -0.45 17.55 -2.11
N MET A 128 -0.14 16.34 -1.61
CA MET A 128 0.55 15.31 -2.37
C MET A 128 -0.16 14.98 -3.70
N ARG A 129 0.61 15.01 -4.79
CA ARG A 129 0.21 14.66 -6.16
C ARG A 129 1.32 13.84 -6.82
N PHE A 130 0.93 12.97 -7.73
CA PHE A 130 1.84 12.05 -8.44
C PHE A 130 1.79 12.24 -9.96
N ASP A 131 1.24 13.37 -10.40
CA ASP A 131 1.06 13.69 -11.80
C ASP A 131 1.13 15.19 -12.03
N ASP A 132 1.50 15.56 -13.25
CA ASP A 132 1.44 16.94 -13.71
C ASP A 132 -0.01 17.32 -14.08
N HIS A 133 -0.47 18.44 -13.52
CA HIS A 133 -1.81 18.98 -13.78
C HIS A 133 -1.98 19.44 -15.24
N ALA A 134 -0.94 20.02 -15.85
CA ALA A 134 -1.04 20.61 -17.18
C ALA A 134 -1.39 19.56 -18.25
N THR A 135 -0.79 18.37 -18.15
CA THR A 135 -0.99 17.25 -19.09
C THR A 135 -2.10 16.28 -18.69
N ARG A 136 -2.78 16.51 -17.56
CA ARG A 136 -3.75 15.56 -16.98
C ARG A 136 -5.01 15.38 -17.84
N SER A 137 -5.52 16.45 -18.45
CA SER A 137 -6.76 16.44 -19.24
C SER A 137 -6.68 15.48 -20.42
N GLU A 138 -5.56 15.51 -21.14
CA GLU A 138 -5.28 14.64 -22.28
C GLU A 138 -5.08 13.19 -21.84
N ARG A 139 -4.25 12.96 -20.81
CA ARG A 139 -3.97 11.60 -20.31
C ARG A 139 -5.21 10.91 -19.73
N LYS A 140 -6.15 11.66 -19.13
CA LYS A 140 -7.44 11.11 -18.66
C LYS A 140 -8.22 10.40 -19.77
N LEU A 141 -8.06 10.81 -21.04
CA LEU A 141 -8.69 10.14 -22.18
C LEU A 141 -8.13 8.73 -22.38
N GLN A 142 -6.83 8.54 -22.09
CA GLN A 142 -6.13 7.27 -22.23
C GLN A 142 -6.47 6.27 -21.13
N GLY A 143 -6.75 6.73 -19.90
CA GLY A 143 -7.12 5.81 -18.83
C GLY A 143 -7.47 6.48 -17.49
N LYS A 144 -8.31 5.79 -16.70
CA LYS A 144 -8.77 6.33 -15.41
C LYS A 144 -7.68 6.32 -14.31
N LEU A 145 -6.58 5.58 -14.50
CA LEU A 145 -5.45 5.50 -13.54
C LEU A 145 -4.41 6.62 -13.74
N THR A 146 -4.67 7.58 -14.63
CA THR A 146 -3.72 8.65 -15.02
C THR A 146 -3.02 9.35 -13.85
N ALA A 147 -3.72 9.60 -12.74
CA ALA A 147 -3.21 10.38 -11.62
C ALA A 147 -2.06 9.72 -10.83
N ILE A 148 -1.90 8.39 -10.92
CA ILE A 148 -0.86 7.63 -10.20
C ILE A 148 -0.07 6.69 -11.12
N ARG A 149 -0.44 6.61 -12.40
CA ARG A 149 0.09 5.66 -13.38
C ARG A 149 1.61 5.62 -13.41
N MET A 150 2.26 6.78 -13.50
CA MET A 150 3.72 6.87 -13.60
C MET A 150 4.43 6.26 -12.39
N VAL A 151 4.02 6.67 -11.19
CA VAL A 151 4.59 6.15 -9.93
C VAL A 151 4.30 4.67 -9.77
N PHE A 152 3.06 4.23 -10.05
CA PHE A 152 2.67 2.84 -9.94
C PHE A 152 3.44 1.94 -10.91
N ASP A 153 3.56 2.32 -12.18
CA ASP A 153 4.26 1.51 -13.18
C ASP A 153 5.77 1.49 -12.88
N SER A 154 6.37 2.60 -12.43
CA SER A 154 7.77 2.63 -12.00
C SER A 154 8.02 1.72 -10.80
N PHE A 155 7.12 1.76 -9.82
CA PHE A 155 7.17 0.88 -8.65
C PHE A 155 7.08 -0.61 -9.05
N VAL A 156 6.11 -0.98 -9.90
CA VAL A 156 5.95 -2.36 -10.37
C VAL A 156 7.16 -2.82 -11.18
N ARG A 157 7.74 -1.93 -12.00
CA ARG A 157 8.97 -2.20 -12.75
C ARG A 157 10.13 -2.47 -11.80
N ASN A 158 10.31 -1.63 -10.78
CA ASN A 158 11.34 -1.83 -9.75
C ASN A 158 11.14 -3.16 -9.00
N CYS A 159 9.89 -3.55 -8.68
CA CYS A 159 9.61 -4.86 -8.08
C CYS A 159 10.07 -6.03 -8.97
N ALA A 160 9.87 -5.91 -10.29
CA ALA A 160 10.20 -6.98 -11.24
C ALA A 160 11.70 -7.07 -11.53
N GLU A 161 12.41 -5.94 -11.55
CA GLU A 161 13.84 -5.88 -11.86
C GLU A 161 14.73 -6.33 -10.68
N ASN A 162 14.26 -6.16 -9.44
CA ASN A 162 15.05 -6.44 -8.24
C ASN A 162 14.79 -7.82 -7.62
N TYR A 163 14.00 -8.69 -8.26
CA TYR A 163 13.68 -10.01 -7.72
C TYR A 163 13.59 -11.09 -8.79
N MET A 164 14.19 -12.25 -8.51
CA MET A 164 14.03 -13.46 -9.32
C MET A 164 13.11 -14.44 -8.58
N HIS A 165 12.09 -14.94 -9.28
CA HIS A 165 11.13 -15.89 -8.72
C HIS A 165 11.74 -17.22 -8.33
N SER A 166 11.14 -17.86 -7.33
CA SER A 166 11.30 -19.28 -7.08
C SER A 166 10.58 -20.11 -8.18
N LEU A 167 10.58 -21.43 -8.02
CA LEU A 167 9.92 -22.33 -8.97
C LEU A 167 8.39 -22.12 -9.01
N TYR A 168 7.78 -21.62 -7.93
CA TYR A 168 6.34 -21.54 -7.79
C TYR A 168 5.87 -20.11 -7.53
N VAL A 169 4.94 -19.63 -8.35
CA VAL A 169 4.32 -18.31 -8.21
C VAL A 169 2.80 -18.44 -8.05
N THR A 170 2.22 -17.53 -7.28
CA THR A 170 0.78 -17.45 -7.02
C THR A 170 0.21 -16.15 -7.56
N ILE A 171 -0.98 -16.24 -8.17
CA ILE A 171 -1.75 -15.09 -8.62
C ILE A 171 -2.92 -14.90 -7.67
N ASP A 172 -2.98 -13.75 -7.01
CA ASP A 172 -4.05 -13.44 -6.05
C ASP A 172 -4.65 -12.05 -6.25
N LYS A 173 -5.81 -11.83 -5.63
CA LYS A 173 -6.59 -10.59 -5.65
C LYS A 173 -6.60 -9.96 -4.26
N VAL A 174 -5.96 -8.79 -4.15
CA VAL A 174 -6.04 -7.93 -2.97
C VAL A 174 -7.11 -6.87 -3.17
N LEU A 175 -7.84 -6.54 -2.10
CA LEU A 175 -8.80 -5.44 -2.09
C LEU A 175 -8.32 -4.39 -1.09
N LEU A 176 -7.77 -3.30 -1.61
CA LEU A 176 -7.33 -2.17 -0.79
C LEU A 176 -8.56 -1.39 -0.32
N SER A 177 -8.85 -1.42 0.99
CA SER A 177 -10.05 -0.75 1.51
C SER A 177 -10.00 0.75 1.20
N PHE A 178 -11.06 1.23 0.54
CA PHE A 178 -11.19 2.63 0.18
C PHE A 178 -12.68 2.97 0.12
N LYS A 179 -13.08 4.04 0.82
CA LYS A 179 -14.48 4.50 0.90
C LYS A 179 -14.73 5.85 0.20
N GLY A 180 -13.72 6.44 -0.41
CA GLY A 180 -13.85 7.70 -1.14
C GLY A 180 -14.46 7.53 -2.52
N ARG A 181 -14.66 8.65 -3.22
CA ARG A 181 -15.13 8.65 -4.62
C ARG A 181 -13.99 8.25 -5.54
N CYS A 182 -14.05 7.04 -6.09
CA CYS A 182 -13.10 6.55 -7.09
C CYS A 182 -13.88 5.85 -8.22
N PRO A 183 -13.63 6.18 -9.50
CA PRO A 183 -14.41 5.66 -10.62
C PRO A 183 -14.20 4.17 -10.92
N PHE A 184 -13.27 3.52 -10.22
CA PHE A 184 -12.97 2.09 -10.33
C PHE A 184 -12.97 1.38 -8.96
N GLN A 185 -13.66 1.98 -7.98
CA GLN A 185 -13.97 1.30 -6.73
C GLN A 185 -14.84 0.06 -7.00
N MET A 186 -14.54 -1.03 -6.32
CA MET A 186 -15.30 -2.27 -6.39
C MET A 186 -15.98 -2.58 -5.06
N TYR A 187 -17.14 -3.22 -5.16
CA TYR A 187 -17.81 -3.86 -4.03
C TYR A 187 -17.64 -5.38 -4.14
N ILE A 188 -17.12 -6.02 -3.09
CA ILE A 188 -16.94 -7.47 -3.01
C ILE A 188 -17.53 -7.96 -1.69
N LEU A 189 -18.68 -8.64 -1.75
CA LEU A 189 -19.44 -9.05 -0.58
C LEU A 189 -18.67 -10.00 0.35
N THR A 190 -17.79 -10.84 -0.21
CA THR A 190 -17.06 -11.89 0.52
C THR A 190 -15.83 -11.38 1.27
N LYS A 191 -15.41 -10.13 1.06
CA LYS A 191 -14.24 -9.56 1.74
C LYS A 191 -14.68 -8.75 2.96
N ALA A 192 -13.89 -8.80 4.03
CA ALA A 192 -14.17 -8.08 5.29
C ALA A 192 -14.37 -6.56 5.04
N ALA A 193 -13.46 -5.95 4.27
CA ALA A 193 -13.67 -4.62 3.70
C ALA A 193 -14.46 -4.76 2.39
N LYS A 194 -15.78 -4.50 2.42
CA LYS A 194 -16.63 -4.70 1.24
C LYS A 194 -16.34 -3.74 0.08
N TYR A 195 -15.84 -2.54 0.35
CA TYR A 195 -15.54 -1.52 -0.66
C TYR A 195 -14.03 -1.26 -0.73
N GLY A 196 -13.49 -1.21 -1.94
CA GLY A 196 -12.07 -0.92 -2.13
C GLY A 196 -11.61 -0.89 -3.58
N ILE A 197 -10.32 -0.71 -3.76
CA ILE A 197 -9.64 -0.79 -5.05
C ILE A 197 -9.08 -2.21 -5.20
N LYS A 198 -9.48 -2.91 -6.25
CA LYS A 198 -9.04 -4.29 -6.50
C LYS A 198 -7.71 -4.28 -7.25
N ILE A 199 -6.76 -5.05 -6.74
CA ILE A 199 -5.41 -5.19 -7.30
C ILE A 199 -5.14 -6.68 -7.49
N PHE A 200 -4.69 -7.07 -8.67
CA PHE A 200 -4.14 -8.38 -8.94
C PHE A 200 -2.65 -8.34 -8.65
N LYS A 201 -2.13 -9.35 -7.96
CA LYS A 201 -0.70 -9.47 -7.66
C LYS A 201 -0.17 -10.84 -8.05
N LEU A 202 1.07 -10.87 -8.52
CA LEU A 202 1.88 -12.08 -8.69
C LEU A 202 2.87 -12.12 -7.53
N SER A 203 2.75 -13.14 -6.69
CA SER A 203 3.57 -13.34 -5.50
C SER A 203 4.37 -14.62 -5.63
N ASP A 204 5.63 -14.56 -5.22
CA ASP A 204 6.44 -15.75 -5.05
C ASP A 204 5.92 -16.60 -3.89
N SER A 205 5.91 -17.92 -4.05
CA SER A 205 5.30 -18.81 -3.04
C SER A 205 6.20 -19.04 -1.83
N GLU A 206 7.51 -18.99 -2.04
CA GLU A 206 8.49 -19.25 -0.98
C GLU A 206 8.75 -18.00 -0.13
N THR A 207 8.98 -16.84 -0.76
CA THR A 207 9.32 -15.60 -0.04
C THR A 207 8.13 -14.68 0.20
N SER A 208 6.97 -14.97 -0.40
CA SER A 208 5.82 -14.04 -0.45
C SER A 208 6.13 -12.68 -1.11
N TYR A 209 7.24 -12.56 -1.85
CA TYR A 209 7.61 -11.34 -2.55
C TYR A 209 6.67 -11.06 -3.72
N VAL A 210 6.20 -9.81 -3.85
CA VAL A 210 5.30 -9.41 -4.94
C VAL A 210 6.09 -8.76 -6.06
N SER A 211 6.24 -9.46 -7.19
CA SER A 211 7.03 -8.97 -8.33
C SER A 211 6.23 -8.18 -9.36
N LYS A 212 4.91 -8.40 -9.43
CA LYS A 212 4.05 -7.78 -10.44
C LYS A 212 2.68 -7.48 -9.85
N MET A 213 2.15 -6.31 -10.18
CA MET A 213 0.83 -5.87 -9.74
C MET A 213 0.08 -5.20 -10.88
N GLU A 214 -1.24 -5.35 -10.88
CA GLU A 214 -2.12 -4.72 -11.85
C GLU A 214 -3.42 -4.27 -11.18
N MET A 215 -3.74 -2.98 -11.32
CA MET A 215 -4.95 -2.40 -10.76
C MET A 215 -6.14 -2.65 -11.67
N TYR A 216 -7.25 -3.11 -11.08
CA TYR A 216 -8.49 -3.25 -11.83
C TYR A 216 -9.21 -1.90 -11.94
N VAL A 217 -9.34 -1.41 -13.18
CA VAL A 217 -9.91 -0.08 -13.48
C VAL A 217 -11.31 -0.16 -14.13
N GLY A 218 -11.87 -1.38 -14.21
CA GLY A 218 -13.11 -1.66 -14.91
C GLY A 218 -12.99 -1.44 -16.43
N LYS A 219 -14.12 -1.14 -17.09
CA LYS A 219 -14.13 -0.83 -18.53
C LYS A 219 -13.38 0.48 -18.80
N GLN A 220 -12.38 0.41 -19.66
CA GLN A 220 -11.63 1.56 -20.16
C GLN A 220 -12.14 2.00 -21.54
N ASN A 221 -11.79 3.22 -21.95
CA ASN A 221 -12.06 3.73 -23.29
C ASN A 221 -11.18 2.97 -24.31
N GLU A 222 -11.54 3.05 -25.59
CA GLU A 222 -10.71 2.51 -26.67
C GLU A 222 -9.35 3.22 -26.67
N GLY A 223 -8.28 2.44 -26.64
CA GLY A 223 -6.91 2.93 -26.49
C GLY A 223 -5.92 1.82 -26.12
N SER A 224 -4.64 2.18 -25.96
CA SER A 224 -3.56 1.22 -25.64
C SER A 224 -3.75 0.47 -24.32
N TYR A 225 -4.57 1.01 -23.41
CA TYR A 225 -4.86 0.44 -22.09
C TYR A 225 -6.22 -0.27 -22.03
N GLN A 226 -6.87 -0.47 -23.18
CA GLN A 226 -8.12 -1.22 -23.25
C GLN A 226 -7.89 -2.67 -22.81
N MET A 227 -8.37 -2.98 -21.62
CA MET A 227 -8.35 -4.34 -21.08
C MET A 227 -9.31 -5.20 -21.91
N VAL A 228 -8.79 -6.20 -22.63
CA VAL A 228 -9.63 -7.16 -23.38
C VAL A 228 -10.35 -8.06 -22.37
N PRO A 229 -11.69 -8.25 -22.45
CA PRO A 229 -12.45 -9.05 -21.49
C PRO A 229 -11.94 -10.48 -21.27
N GLN A 230 -11.23 -11.06 -22.25
CA GLN A 230 -10.67 -12.42 -22.19
C GLN A 230 -9.41 -12.56 -21.31
N GLN A 231 -8.73 -11.47 -20.92
CA GLN A 231 -7.56 -11.53 -20.03
C GLN A 231 -7.92 -11.73 -18.55
N TYR A 232 -9.20 -11.82 -18.20
CA TYR A 232 -9.64 -12.10 -16.83
C TYR A 232 -9.85 -13.59 -16.54
N SER A 233 -10.01 -14.43 -17.58
CA SER A 233 -10.14 -15.89 -17.43
C SER A 233 -8.80 -16.61 -17.47
N LYS A 234 -7.78 -16.01 -18.08
CA LYS A 234 -6.39 -16.44 -18.00
C LYS A 234 -5.65 -15.43 -17.14
N GLY A 235 -5.10 -15.85 -15.99
CA GLY A 235 -4.20 -15.02 -15.20
C GLY A 235 -3.03 -14.46 -16.02
N PHE A 236 -2.21 -13.60 -15.39
CA PHE A 236 -1.02 -12.98 -15.99
C PHE A 236 -0.38 -13.84 -17.07
N SER A 237 -0.40 -13.39 -18.34
CA SER A 237 0.38 -14.04 -19.39
C SER A 237 1.85 -13.75 -19.13
N LEU A 238 2.58 -14.73 -18.61
CA LEU A 238 4.04 -14.72 -18.57
C LEU A 238 4.55 -14.88 -20.01
N HIS A 239 4.70 -13.78 -20.73
CA HIS A 239 5.61 -13.74 -21.88
C HIS A 239 7.04 -13.59 -21.35
N SER A 240 7.54 -14.63 -20.68
CA SER A 240 8.97 -14.89 -20.61
C SER A 240 9.20 -16.17 -21.40
N LYS A 241 10.17 -16.12 -22.34
CA LYS A 241 10.66 -17.31 -23.02
C LYS A 241 11.41 -18.16 -22.00
N SER A 242 10.68 -18.89 -21.17
CA SER A 242 11.15 -20.03 -20.41
C SER A 242 9.92 -20.80 -19.99
N SER A 243 9.74 -21.96 -20.61
CA SER A 243 8.72 -22.94 -20.29
C SER A 243 8.75 -23.23 -18.79
N ALA A 244 7.72 -22.80 -18.07
CA ALA A 244 7.35 -23.37 -16.78
C ALA A 244 5.88 -23.75 -16.88
N ILE A 245 5.67 -25.06 -16.98
CA ILE A 245 4.38 -25.75 -16.93
C ILE A 245 3.83 -25.59 -15.52
N ILE A 246 2.65 -24.98 -15.37
CA ILE A 246 1.54 -25.46 -14.50
C ILE A 246 0.22 -25.12 -15.21
#